data_AF-A0A6V7CKV9-F1
#
_entry.id   AF-A0A6V7CKV9-F1
#
_cell.length_a   1.000
_cell.length_b   1.000
_cell.length_c   1.000
_cell.angle_alpha   90.00
_cell.angle_beta   90.00
_cell.angle_gamma   90.00
#
_symmetry.space_group_name_H-M   'P 1'
#
loop_
_entity.id
_entity.type
_entity.pdbx_description
1 polymer ?
#
loop_
_entity_poly.entity_id
_entity_poly.type
_entity_poly.pdbx_seq_one_letter_code
_entity_poly.pdbx_strand_id
1 'polypeptide(L)'
;MSLWVETPQIVDVRAGTVLLRFDNPCWSLETAHWHSGVAVELTLRKYPGDHRPAQVVAMLNCRDRSATVASSTVCTFAELEHTLDCFLSTGEPAPPR
;
A
#
# COMPACT_ATOMS: atom_id res chain seq x y z
N MET A 1 -15.67 14.81 -11.95
CA MET A 1 -15.81 14.21 -10.61
C MET A 1 -14.41 14.02 -10.05
N SER A 2 -14.05 14.76 -9.00
CA SER A 2 -12.78 14.59 -8.29
C SER A 2 -12.89 13.35 -7.40
N LEU A 3 -12.11 12.31 -7.70
CA LEU A 3 -11.90 11.19 -6.79
C LEU A 3 -10.90 11.65 -5.73
N TRP A 4 -11.28 11.56 -4.45
CA TRP A 4 -10.38 11.92 -3.36
C TRP A 4 -9.47 10.74 -3.10
N VAL A 5 -8.16 10.96 -3.20
CA VAL A 5 -7.16 9.93 -2.93
C VAL A 5 -6.48 10.25 -1.61
N GLU A 6 -6.63 9.35 -0.64
CA GLU A 6 -5.96 9.46 0.66
C GLU A 6 -4.62 8.74 0.60
N THR A 7 -3.60 9.45 0.11
CA THR A 7 -2.26 8.87 -0.08
C THR A 7 -1.70 8.34 1.25
N PRO A 8 -1.40 7.03 1.33
CA PRO A 8 -1.00 6.39 2.57
C PRO A 8 0.35 6.92 3.08
N GLN A 9 0.40 7.19 4.38
CA GLN A 9 1.61 7.53 5.11
C GLN A 9 1.61 6.88 6.49
N ILE A 10 2.79 6.46 6.95
CA ILE A 10 3.03 6.00 8.32
C ILE A 10 4.02 6.94 8.98
N VAL A 11 3.63 7.45 10.15
CA VAL A 11 4.42 8.36 10.95
C VAL A 11 4.67 7.74 12.32
N ASP A 12 5.93 7.73 12.74
CA ASP A 12 6.26 7.52 14.14
C ASP A 12 5.94 8.80 14.91
N VAL A 13 4.79 8.80 15.58
CA VAL A 13 4.31 9.96 16.34
C VAL A 13 5.18 10.30 17.56
N ARG A 14 5.99 9.35 18.06
CA ARG A 14 6.89 9.60 19.20
C ARG A 14 8.18 10.26 18.74
N ALA A 15 8.73 9.80 17.62
CA ALA A 15 9.93 10.37 17.03
C ALA A 15 9.63 11.62 16.16
N GLY A 16 8.38 11.80 15.74
CA GLY A 16 8.00 12.84 14.78
C GLY A 16 8.48 12.56 13.35
N THR A 17 8.80 11.30 13.03
CA THR A 17 9.46 10.91 11.78
C THR A 17 8.50 10.15 10.87
N VAL A 18 8.49 10.50 9.58
CA VAL A 18 7.77 9.72 8.57
C VAL A 18 8.55 8.44 8.29
N LEU A 19 7.94 7.29 8.53
CA LEU A 19 8.54 5.98 8.26
C LEU A 19 8.30 5.55 6.81
N LEU A 20 7.13 5.88 6.27
CA LEU A 20 6.69 5.52 4.93
C LEU A 20 5.76 6.60 4.40
N ARG A 21 5.94 6.98 3.14
CA ARG A 21 5.03 7.85 2.41
C ARG A 21 5.06 7.43 0.96
N PHE A 22 3.89 7.23 0.37
CA PHE A 22 3.78 6.93 -1.04
C PHE A 22 4.03 8.21 -1.83
N ASP A 23 4.85 8.14 -2.86
CA ASP A 23 5.15 9.27 -3.74
C ASP A 23 4.12 9.38 -4.88
N ASN A 24 3.49 8.25 -5.25
CA ASN A 24 2.45 8.25 -6.25
C ASN A 24 1.07 8.60 -5.64
N PRO A 25 0.46 9.75 -6.01
CA PRO A 25 -0.80 10.21 -5.43
C PRO A 25 -2.02 9.41 -5.93
N CYS A 26 -1.81 8.36 -6.73
CA CYS A 26 -2.86 7.47 -7.19
C CYS A 26 -3.20 6.37 -6.19
N TRP A 27 -2.36 6.15 -5.19
CA TRP A 27 -2.61 5.18 -4.13
C TRP A 27 -3.50 5.77 -3.05
N SER A 28 -4.60 5.09 -2.75
CA SER A 28 -5.51 5.42 -1.67
C SER A 28 -5.46 4.34 -0.60
N LEU A 29 -5.45 4.77 0.66
CA LEU A 29 -5.73 3.92 1.80
C LEU A 29 -7.24 3.67 1.89
N GLU A 30 -7.65 2.41 1.87
CA GLU A 30 -9.06 2.04 2.06
C GLU A 30 -9.32 1.73 3.53
N THR A 31 -8.46 0.90 4.15
CA THR A 31 -8.52 0.57 5.58
C THR A 31 -7.13 0.37 6.15
N ALA A 32 -6.98 0.64 7.44
CA ALA A 32 -5.79 0.31 8.22
C ALA A 32 -6.21 -0.40 9.51
N HIS A 33 -5.61 -1.56 9.77
CA HIS A 33 -5.87 -2.35 10.97
C HIS A 33 -4.56 -2.63 11.72
N TRP A 34 -4.43 -2.07 12.92
CA TRP A 34 -3.25 -2.28 13.76
C TRP A 34 -3.39 -3.58 14.55
N HIS A 35 -2.50 -4.54 14.30
CA HIS A 35 -2.42 -5.78 15.08
C HIS A 35 -1.58 -5.62 16.35
N SER A 36 -0.66 -4.65 16.37
CA SER A 36 0.16 -4.30 17.53
C SER A 36 0.71 -2.88 17.39
N GLY A 37 1.48 -2.38 18.35
CA GLY A 37 2.14 -1.07 18.23
C GLY A 37 3.23 -0.97 17.14
N VAL A 38 3.56 -2.07 16.46
CA VAL A 38 4.57 -2.10 15.39
C VAL A 38 4.11 -2.82 14.12
N ALA A 39 2.92 -3.43 14.13
CA ALA A 39 2.41 -4.21 13.00
C ALA A 39 1.04 -3.68 12.58
N VAL A 40 0.90 -3.34 11.30
CA VAL A 40 -0.32 -2.79 10.72
C VAL A 40 -0.60 -3.45 9.38
N GLU A 41 -1.84 -3.88 9.19
CA GLU A 41 -2.37 -4.33 7.91
C GLU A 41 -3.01 -3.14 7.20
N LEU A 42 -2.59 -2.87 5.97
CA LEU A 42 -3.14 -1.84 5.11
C LEU A 42 -3.86 -2.49 3.94
N THR A 43 -5.11 -2.08 3.70
CA THR A 43 -5.80 -2.34 2.43
C THR A 43 -5.68 -1.10 1.56
N LEU A 44 -5.07 -1.27 0.39
CA LEU A 44 -4.72 -0.20 -0.52
C LEU A 44 -5.44 -0.39 -1.86
N ARG A 45 -5.73 0.73 -2.51
CA ARG A 45 -6.33 0.77 -3.85
C ARG A 45 -5.57 1.76 -4.72
N LYS A 46 -5.34 1.45 -6.00
CA LYS A 46 -4.73 2.39 -6.95
C LYS A 46 -5.81 2.96 -7.88
N TYR A 47 -5.62 4.20 -8.31
CA TYR A 47 -6.47 4.89 -9.28
C TYR A 47 -5.70 5.24 -10.56
N PRO A 48 -6.34 5.24 -11.74
CA PRO A 48 -7.69 4.70 -12.01
C PRO A 48 -7.75 3.19 -11.74
N GLY A 49 -8.87 2.72 -11.17
CA GLY A 49 -9.04 1.38 -10.61
C GLY A 49 -9.24 0.28 -11.65
N ASP A 50 -8.54 0.36 -12.78
CA ASP A 50 -8.66 -0.55 -13.94
C ASP A 50 -7.78 -1.81 -13.77
N HIS A 51 -7.19 -1.99 -12.60
CA HIS A 51 -6.33 -3.12 -12.26
C HIS A 51 -7.11 -4.26 -11.56
N ARG A 52 -6.61 -5.49 -11.69
CA ARG A 52 -7.09 -6.67 -10.96
C ARG A 52 -5.93 -7.21 -10.12
N PRO A 53 -6.10 -7.48 -8.81
CA PRO A 53 -7.30 -7.25 -7.99
C PRO A 53 -7.56 -5.75 -7.76
N ALA A 54 -8.81 -5.38 -7.43
CA ALA A 54 -9.22 -3.98 -7.24
C ALA A 54 -8.60 -3.34 -5.98
N GLN A 55 -8.14 -4.16 -5.04
CA GLN A 55 -7.47 -3.76 -3.81
C GLN A 55 -6.33 -4.75 -3.54
N VAL A 56 -5.33 -4.31 -2.81
CA VAL A 56 -4.18 -5.12 -2.39
C VAL A 56 -3.95 -4.92 -0.90
N VAL A 57 -3.63 -6.02 -0.21
CA VAL A 57 -3.34 -6.02 1.23
C VAL A 57 -1.83 -6.07 1.43
N ALA A 58 -1.33 -5.19 2.29
CA ALA A 58 0.06 -5.16 2.71
C ALA A 58 0.16 -5.21 4.24
N MET A 59 0.93 -6.17 4.76
CA MET A 59 1.25 -6.27 6.18
C MET A 59 2.57 -5.56 6.45
N LEU A 60 2.55 -4.48 7.22
CA LEU A 60 3.73 -3.67 7.50
C LEU A 60 4.23 -3.91 8.93
N ASN A 61 5.54 -4.05 9.06
CA ASN A 61 6.26 -4.06 10.31
C ASN A 61 7.08 -2.77 10.43
N CYS A 62 6.56 -1.83 11.23
CA CYS A 62 7.15 -0.52 11.46
C CYS A 62 8.50 -0.58 12.19
N ARG A 63 8.77 -1.64 12.96
CA ARG A 63 10.06 -1.81 13.66
C ARG A 63 11.17 -2.14 12.67
N ASP A 64 10.90 -3.11 11.79
CA ASP A 64 11.90 -3.62 10.84
C ASP A 64 11.89 -2.83 9.52
N ARG A 65 10.92 -1.93 9.33
CA ARG A 65 10.68 -1.18 8.08
C ARG A 65 10.53 -2.11 6.88
N SER A 66 9.83 -3.21 7.10
CA SER A 66 9.56 -4.26 6.13
C SER A 66 8.06 -4.44 5.94
N ALA A 67 7.68 -4.89 4.76
CA ALA A 67 6.29 -5.12 4.39
C ALA A 67 6.14 -6.43 3.63
N THR A 68 5.01 -7.09 3.82
CA THR A 68 4.62 -8.28 3.08
C THR A 68 3.37 -7.96 2.25
N VAL A 69 3.50 -8.01 0.93
CA VAL A 69 2.42 -7.76 -0.03
C VAL A 69 1.74 -9.08 -0.38
N ALA A 70 0.40 -9.08 -0.38
CA ALA A 70 -0.44 -10.23 -0.76
C ALA A 70 -0.01 -11.55 -0.08
N SER A 71 0.41 -11.45 1.19
CA SER A 71 0.85 -12.57 2.03
C SER A 71 2.05 -13.38 1.51
N SER A 72 2.75 -12.91 0.47
CA SER A 72 3.74 -13.71 -0.25
C SER A 72 5.06 -12.97 -0.51
N THR A 73 4.99 -11.67 -0.83
CA THR A 73 6.17 -10.90 -1.27
C THR A 73 6.65 -10.00 -0.16
N VAL A 74 7.81 -10.33 0.42
CA VAL A 74 8.47 -9.50 1.44
C VAL A 74 9.35 -8.46 0.75
N CYS A 75 9.22 -7.20 1.14
CA CYS A 75 9.97 -6.06 0.61
C CYS A 75 10.26 -5.05 1.72
N THR A 76 11.16 -4.09 1.48
CA THR A 76 11.38 -2.96 2.39
C THR A 76 10.34 -1.86 2.17
N PHE A 77 10.20 -0.93 3.12
CA PHE A 77 9.33 0.24 2.96
C PHE A 77 9.68 1.09 1.72
N ALA A 78 10.95 1.16 1.33
CA ALA A 78 11.38 1.89 0.14
C ALA A 78 10.92 1.21 -1.17
N GLU A 79 10.76 -0.11 -1.14
CA GLU A 79 10.38 -0.92 -2.31
C GLU A 79 8.87 -1.21 -2.34
N LEU A 80 8.13 -0.88 -1.27
CA LEU A 80 6.74 -1.25 -1.11
C LEU A 80 5.87 -0.73 -2.24
N GLU A 81 5.97 0.56 -2.58
CA GLU A 81 5.17 1.15 -3.66
C GLU A 81 5.45 0.45 -5.00
N HIS A 82 6.72 0.22 -5.32
CA HIS A 82 7.12 -0.49 -6.53
C HIS A 82 6.63 -1.94 -6.54
N THR A 83 6.68 -2.63 -5.40
CA THR A 83 6.22 -4.02 -5.25
C THR A 83 4.71 -4.11 -5.46
N LEU A 84 3.95 -3.16 -4.92
CA LEU A 84 2.51 -3.06 -5.12
C LEU A 84 2.16 -2.77 -6.59
N ASP A 85 2.92 -1.91 -7.26
CA ASP A 85 2.74 -1.61 -8.68
C ASP A 85 3.02 -2.82 -9.57
N CYS A 86 4.11 -3.54 -9.31
CA CYS A 86 4.43 -4.79 -9.99
C CYS A 86 3.33 -5.83 -9.76
N PHE A 87 2.84 -5.97 -8.52
CA PHE A 87 1.75 -6.90 -8.20
C PHE A 87 0.48 -6.59 -9.00
N LEU A 88 0.06 -5.33 -9.06
CA LEU A 88 -1.11 -4.93 -9.84
C LEU A 88 -0.90 -5.02 -11.35
N SER A 89 0.33 -4.84 -11.84
CA SER A 89 0.66 -4.95 -13.26
C SER A 89 0.69 -6.40 -13.76
N THR A 90 0.96 -7.37 -12.88
CA THR A 90 0.89 -8.81 -13.21
C THR A 90 -0.54 -9.35 -13.28
N GLY A 91 -1.53 -8.61 -12.78
CA GLY A 91 -2.93 -8.89 -13.00
C GLY A 91 -3.33 -8.47 -14.41
N GLU A 92 -3.63 -9.45 -15.26
CA GLU A 92 -3.99 -9.26 -16.68
C GLU A 92 -4.97 -8.09 -16.90
N PRO A 93 -4.71 -7.19 -17.88
CA PRO A 93 -5.62 -6.09 -18.17
C PRO A 93 -6.99 -6.65 -18.59
N ALA A 94 -8.06 -6.14 -17.99
CA ALA A 94 -9.41 -6.55 -18.34
C ALA A 94 -9.67 -6.30 -19.85
N PRO A 95 -10.28 -7.25 -20.58
CA PRO A 95 -10.57 -7.05 -22.00
C PRO A 95 -11.55 -5.89 -22.20
N PRO A 96 -11.41 -5.11 -23.29
CA PRO A 96 -12.36 -4.05 -23.61
C PRO A 96 -13.76 -4.67 -23.81
N ARG A 97 -14.76 -4.04 -23.19
CA ARG A 97 -16.18 -4.36 -23.40
C ARG A 97 -16.65 -3.93 -24.79
#